data_AF-A0A7Y0AIK5-F1
#
_entry.id   AF-A0A7Y0AIK5-F1
#
_cell.length_a   1.000
_cell.length_b   1.000
_cell.length_c   1.000
_cell.angle_alpha   90.00
_cell.angle_beta   90.00
_cell.angle_gamma   90.00
#
_symmetry.space_group_name_H-M   'P 1'
#
loop_
_entity.id
_entity.type
_entity.pdbx_description
1 polymer ?
#
loop_
_entity_poly.entity_id
_entity_poly.type
_entity_poly.pdbx_seq_one_letter_code
_entity_poly.pdbx_strand_id
1 'polypeptide(L)'
;MITADLPALPPGAGRIPFALASAQQVVQALAYATERLAAHFPTLDWATWNDTFRHVQPELVVHGPAVWLEWPALARLVQQLASSLACSLLDPPGYRPAVTETAVLLTAYQSLARQALTQSTETPGCTPLLDELAPMLAKGHAIASRVCAATPEPADEAPRPDPLVPDQQPASAAPEPPTVGLSAEEAIAPNPPMPPAPAPASEDSPSTARRTFRDIVQHHPRANGKVGFTVRELCRAMRISAASLQEAHANPGRLSLTAVSALATLMQESLLSVLADLMAGAGTRKKRRNRGRVQ
;
A
#
# COMPACT_ATOMS: atom_id res chain seq x y z
N MET A 1 11.81 -3.86 2.95
CA MET A 1 11.36 -3.53 4.32
C MET A 1 10.41 -2.33 4.22
N ILE A 2 9.15 -2.47 4.62
CA ILE A 2 8.12 -1.39 4.62
C ILE A 2 7.97 -0.80 6.03
N THR A 3 8.99 -0.92 6.88
CA THR A 3 8.84 -0.77 8.35
C THR A 3 9.26 0.58 8.92
N ALA A 4 9.78 1.53 8.13
CA ALA A 4 10.46 2.68 8.72
C ALA A 4 9.70 4.02 8.77
N ASP A 5 8.61 4.20 8.00
CA ASP A 5 7.86 5.47 7.99
C ASP A 5 6.36 5.24 8.20
N LEU A 6 5.99 4.91 9.44
CA LEU A 6 4.60 4.97 9.87
C LEU A 6 4.36 6.33 10.54
N PRO A 7 3.46 7.17 9.99
CA PRO A 7 3.09 8.40 10.66
C PRO A 7 2.52 8.07 12.03
N ALA A 8 2.99 8.77 13.06
CA ALA A 8 2.39 8.69 14.39
C ALA A 8 0.88 8.96 14.29
N LEU A 9 0.08 8.20 15.04
CA LEU A 9 -1.37 8.38 15.07
C LEU A 9 -1.70 9.84 15.43
N PRO A 10 -2.48 10.55 14.59
CA PRO A 10 -2.88 11.91 14.93
C PRO A 10 -3.70 11.90 16.23
N PRO A 11 -3.51 12.90 17.11
CA PRO A 11 -4.27 13.00 18.34
C PRO A 11 -5.78 13.09 18.01
N GLY A 12 -6.59 12.21 18.62
CA GLY A 12 -8.03 12.13 18.38
C GLY A 12 -8.48 11.05 17.39
N ALA A 13 -7.58 10.22 16.88
CA ALA A 13 -7.96 9.04 16.10
C ALA A 13 -8.67 8.01 16.99
N GLY A 14 -9.89 7.63 16.60
CA GLY A 14 -10.67 6.59 17.29
C GLY A 14 -10.48 5.23 16.61
N ARG A 15 -10.37 4.16 17.41
CA ARG A 15 -10.39 2.78 16.91
C ARG A 15 -11.82 2.24 16.94
N ILE A 16 -12.26 1.64 15.83
CA ILE A 16 -13.59 1.05 15.71
C ILE A 16 -13.42 -0.43 15.30
N PRO A 17 -13.98 -1.37 16.07
CA PRO A 17 -14.05 -2.78 15.67
C PRO A 17 -14.79 -2.94 14.34
N PHE A 18 -14.34 -3.86 13.49
CA PHE A 18 -14.96 -4.10 12.18
C PHE A 18 -16.48 -4.33 12.26
N ALA A 19 -16.95 -5.04 13.28
CA ALA A 19 -18.38 -5.31 13.50
C ALA A 19 -19.23 -4.05 13.76
N LEU A 20 -18.61 -2.95 14.20
CA LEU A 20 -19.26 -1.66 14.45
C LEU A 20 -19.02 -0.66 13.31
N ALA A 21 -18.21 -1.03 12.32
CA ALA A 21 -17.92 -0.17 11.18
C ALA A 21 -19.15 -0.07 10.26
N SER A 22 -19.44 1.15 9.81
CA SER A 22 -20.41 1.37 8.75
C SER A 22 -19.92 0.80 7.41
N ALA A 23 -20.84 0.47 6.51
CA ALA A 23 -20.49 -0.03 5.18
C ALA A 23 -19.56 0.93 4.41
N GLN A 24 -19.73 2.24 4.60
CA GLN A 24 -18.87 3.25 3.98
C GLN A 24 -17.44 3.20 4.53
N GLN A 25 -17.27 3.06 5.85
CA GLN A 25 -15.94 2.94 6.48
C GLN A 25 -15.23 1.66 6.03
N VAL A 26 -15.96 0.55 5.89
CA VAL A 26 -15.40 -0.70 5.35
C VAL A 26 -14.89 -0.52 3.93
N VAL A 27 -15.69 0.12 3.05
CA VAL A 27 -15.27 0.39 1.67
C VAL A 27 -14.04 1.32 1.61
N GLN A 28 -13.98 2.35 2.45
CA GLN A 28 -12.83 3.24 2.54
C GLN A 28 -11.57 2.52 3.03
N ALA A 29 -11.70 1.70 4.08
CA ALA A 29 -10.57 0.93 4.61
C ALA A 29 -10.06 -0.11 3.61
N LEU A 30 -10.97 -0.74 2.86
CA LEU A 30 -10.61 -1.68 1.81
C LEU A 30 -9.89 -0.95 0.66
N ALA A 31 -10.41 0.20 0.21
CA ALA A 31 -9.75 1.02 -0.80
C ALA A 31 -8.33 1.42 -0.37
N TYR A 32 -8.17 1.89 0.87
CA TYR A 32 -6.87 2.20 1.47
C TYR A 32 -5.92 0.99 1.45
N ALA A 33 -6.40 -0.19 1.84
CA ALA A 33 -5.60 -1.41 1.83
C ALA A 33 -5.18 -1.79 0.41
N THR A 34 -6.08 -1.72 -0.56
CA THR A 34 -5.78 -2.03 -1.97
C THR A 34 -4.76 -1.07 -2.55
N GLU A 35 -4.86 0.23 -2.29
CA GLU A 35 -3.90 1.22 -2.79
C GLU A 35 -2.50 0.97 -2.22
N ARG A 36 -2.42 0.70 -0.91
CA ARG A 36 -1.15 0.44 -0.23
C ARG A 36 -0.50 -0.87 -0.64
N LEU A 37 -1.28 -1.87 -1.04
CA LEU A 37 -0.80 -3.20 -1.37
C LEU A 37 -0.86 -3.52 -2.86
N ALA A 38 -1.27 -2.57 -3.71
CA ALA A 38 -1.40 -2.75 -5.16
C ALA A 38 -0.09 -3.22 -5.82
N ALA A 39 1.05 -2.71 -5.35
CA ALA A 39 2.36 -3.12 -5.84
C ALA A 39 2.72 -4.58 -5.51
N HIS A 40 2.09 -5.17 -4.49
CA HIS A 40 2.35 -6.54 -4.06
C HIS A 40 1.33 -7.54 -4.61
N PHE A 41 0.12 -7.10 -4.94
CA PHE A 41 -0.96 -7.96 -5.42
C PHE A 41 -1.71 -7.34 -6.63
N PRO A 42 -1.01 -7.07 -7.75
CA PRO A 42 -1.60 -6.36 -8.89
C PRO A 42 -2.70 -7.16 -9.61
N THR A 43 -2.68 -8.48 -9.51
CA THR A 43 -3.60 -9.39 -10.19
C THR A 43 -4.80 -9.80 -9.33
N LEU A 44 -4.87 -9.34 -8.07
CA LEU A 44 -5.91 -9.78 -7.15
C LEU A 44 -7.24 -9.11 -7.46
N ASP A 45 -8.29 -9.93 -7.62
CA ASP A 45 -9.63 -9.42 -7.87
C ASP A 45 -10.26 -8.79 -6.61
N TRP A 46 -11.26 -7.95 -6.84
CA TRP A 46 -11.94 -7.24 -5.76
C TRP A 46 -12.71 -8.19 -4.82
N ALA A 47 -13.21 -9.31 -5.34
CA ALA A 47 -13.94 -10.30 -4.56
C ALA A 47 -13.03 -10.94 -3.50
N THR A 48 -11.84 -11.38 -3.89
CA THR A 48 -10.85 -11.98 -2.98
C THR A 48 -10.35 -10.97 -1.95
N TRP A 49 -10.13 -9.71 -2.36
CA TRP A 49 -9.83 -8.62 -1.44
C TRP A 49 -10.90 -8.48 -0.35
N ASN A 50 -12.17 -8.32 -0.76
CA ASN A 50 -13.28 -8.13 0.16
C ASN A 50 -13.51 -9.34 1.07
N ASP A 51 -13.44 -10.56 0.53
CA ASP A 51 -13.65 -11.78 1.31
C ASP A 51 -12.55 -11.97 2.34
N THR A 52 -11.29 -11.74 1.96
CA THR A 52 -10.16 -11.83 2.88
C THR A 52 -10.25 -10.74 3.95
N PHE A 53 -10.63 -9.52 3.58
CA PHE A 53 -10.82 -8.42 4.54
C PHE A 53 -11.91 -8.74 5.56
N ARG A 54 -13.04 -9.31 5.11
CA ARG A 54 -14.14 -9.76 5.99
C ARG A 54 -13.75 -10.94 6.88
N HIS A 55 -12.84 -11.78 6.43
CA HIS A 55 -12.31 -12.87 7.22
C HIS A 55 -11.36 -12.36 8.33
N VAL A 56 -10.47 -11.42 8.00
CA VAL A 56 -9.49 -10.85 8.94
C VAL A 56 -10.15 -9.92 9.96
N GLN A 57 -11.24 -9.24 9.59
CA GLN A 57 -11.97 -8.27 10.43
C GLN A 57 -11.04 -7.27 11.13
N PRO A 58 -10.24 -6.50 10.39
CA PRO A 58 -9.28 -5.59 10.99
C PRO A 58 -9.98 -4.47 11.77
N GLU A 59 -9.38 -4.05 12.89
CA GLU A 59 -9.78 -2.81 13.54
C GLU A 59 -9.51 -1.62 12.60
N LEU A 60 -10.50 -0.73 12.49
CA LEU A 60 -10.41 0.46 11.66
C LEU A 60 -10.00 1.63 12.52
N VAL A 61 -9.05 2.44 12.03
CA VAL A 61 -8.73 3.71 12.65
C VAL A 61 -9.45 4.80 11.88
N VAL A 62 -10.23 5.61 12.59
CA VAL A 62 -11.04 6.69 12.04
C VAL A 62 -10.58 8.02 12.60
N HIS A 63 -10.33 8.97 11.71
CA HIS A 63 -9.98 10.33 12.06
C HIS A 63 -10.75 11.30 11.16
N GLY A 64 -11.82 11.87 11.69
CA GLY A 64 -12.75 12.67 10.91
C GLY A 64 -13.37 11.86 9.75
N PRO A 65 -13.23 12.29 8.48
CA PRO A 65 -13.75 11.57 7.33
C PRO A 65 -12.84 10.45 6.81
N ALA A 66 -11.62 10.36 7.33
CA ALA A 66 -10.61 9.42 6.85
C ALA A 66 -10.64 8.13 7.66
N VAL A 67 -10.46 7.01 6.96
CA VAL A 67 -10.41 5.65 7.53
C VAL A 67 -9.18 4.95 6.98
N TRP A 68 -8.38 4.36 7.86
CA TRP A 68 -7.20 3.60 7.49
C TRP A 68 -7.02 2.38 8.39
N LEU A 69 -6.01 1.58 8.08
CA LEU A 69 -5.61 0.41 8.85
C LEU A 69 -4.29 0.67 9.57
N GLU A 70 -4.15 0.14 10.78
CA GLU A 70 -2.84 0.07 11.42
C GLU A 70 -1.96 -0.98 10.74
N TRP A 71 -0.64 -0.82 10.89
CA TRP A 71 0.33 -1.75 10.34
C TRP A 71 0.10 -3.22 10.73
N PRO A 72 -0.20 -3.57 12.00
CA PRO A 72 -0.47 -4.97 12.36
C PRO A 72 -1.71 -5.54 11.68
N ALA A 73 -2.70 -4.71 11.35
CA ALA A 73 -3.88 -5.13 10.60
C ALA A 73 -3.54 -5.37 9.11
N LEU A 74 -2.78 -4.44 8.50
CA LEU A 74 -2.24 -4.59 7.14
C LEU A 74 -1.37 -5.85 7.01
N ALA A 75 -0.46 -6.10 7.96
CA ALA A 75 0.42 -7.27 7.95
C ALA A 75 -0.37 -8.59 8.00
N ARG A 76 -1.41 -8.67 8.86
CA ARG A 76 -2.30 -9.84 8.90
C ARG A 76 -3.07 -10.03 7.60
N LEU A 77 -3.53 -8.94 6.98
CA LEU A 77 -4.21 -8.99 5.68
C LEU A 77 -3.27 -9.52 4.58
N VAL A 78 -2.03 -9.00 4.50
CA VAL A 78 -1.00 -9.48 3.56
C VAL A 78 -0.71 -10.96 3.77
N GLN A 79 -0.53 -11.38 5.03
CA GLN A 79 -0.26 -12.77 5.35
C GLN A 79 -1.42 -13.69 4.95
N GLN A 80 -2.66 -13.26 5.18
CA GLN A 80 -3.84 -14.02 4.80
C GLN A 80 -4.01 -14.11 3.29
N LEU A 81 -3.75 -13.01 2.56
CA LEU A 81 -3.76 -12.99 1.10
C LEU A 81 -2.69 -13.87 0.50
N ALA A 82 -1.46 -13.81 1.04
CA ALA A 82 -0.39 -14.70 0.62
C ALA A 82 -0.73 -16.18 0.88
N SER A 83 -1.46 -16.47 1.95
CA SER A 83 -1.90 -17.82 2.31
C SER A 83 -3.06 -18.32 1.43
N SER A 84 -4.03 -17.45 1.11
CA SER A 84 -5.19 -17.79 0.26
C SER A 84 -4.81 -17.98 -1.20
N LEU A 85 -3.78 -17.26 -1.66
CA LEU A 85 -3.26 -17.38 -3.03
C LEU A 85 -2.46 -18.67 -3.27
N ALA A 86 -2.31 -19.54 -2.27
CA ALA A 86 -1.69 -20.87 -2.38
C ALA A 86 -0.51 -20.89 -3.36
N CYS A 87 0.47 -20.01 -3.14
CA CYS A 87 1.83 -20.03 -3.69
C CYS A 87 2.03 -20.72 -5.06
N SER A 88 1.28 -20.31 -6.09
CA SER A 88 1.63 -20.67 -7.48
C SER A 88 1.94 -19.45 -8.34
N LEU A 89 1.53 -18.25 -7.91
CA LEU A 89 1.60 -17.03 -8.72
C LEU A 89 2.33 -15.86 -8.04
N LEU A 90 3.03 -16.11 -6.93
CA LEU A 90 4.15 -15.25 -6.56
C LEU A 90 5.36 -15.84 -7.29
N ASP A 91 5.48 -15.49 -8.56
CA ASP A 91 6.77 -15.46 -9.27
C ASP A 91 7.77 -14.93 -8.23
N PRO A 92 8.84 -15.69 -7.87
CA PRO A 92 9.65 -15.40 -6.69
C PRO A 92 9.98 -13.92 -6.72
N PRO A 93 9.39 -13.13 -5.80
CA PRO A 93 9.27 -11.69 -5.99
C PRO A 93 10.67 -11.21 -6.18
N GLY A 94 11.02 -10.63 -7.34
CA GLY A 94 12.39 -10.29 -7.68
C GLY A 94 13.07 -9.64 -6.48
N TYR A 95 13.74 -10.47 -5.67
CA TYR A 95 14.06 -10.07 -4.31
C TYR A 95 15.15 -9.05 -4.51
N ARG A 96 15.00 -7.88 -3.90
CA ARG A 96 16.05 -6.87 -4.00
C ARG A 96 17.37 -7.52 -3.55
N PRO A 97 18.49 -7.28 -4.24
CA PRO A 97 19.77 -7.93 -3.95
C PRO A 97 20.12 -7.94 -2.45
N ALA A 98 19.88 -6.83 -1.76
CA ALA A 98 20.09 -6.71 -0.32
C ALA A 98 19.30 -7.72 0.54
N VAL A 99 18.08 -8.08 0.15
CA VAL A 99 17.25 -9.08 0.85
C VAL A 99 17.82 -10.48 0.63
N THR A 100 18.26 -10.77 -0.58
CA THR A 100 18.92 -12.03 -0.94
C THR A 100 20.24 -12.18 -0.19
N GLU A 101 21.09 -11.15 -0.20
CA GLU A 101 22.35 -11.11 0.56
C GLU A 101 22.12 -11.36 2.05
N THR A 102 21.12 -10.70 2.64
CA THR A 102 20.77 -10.89 4.06
C THR A 102 20.28 -12.32 4.33
N ALA A 103 19.48 -12.89 3.42
CA ALA A 103 19.00 -14.27 3.55
C ALA A 103 20.17 -15.28 3.48
N VAL A 104 21.09 -15.09 2.52
CA VAL A 104 22.31 -15.90 2.38
C VAL A 104 23.16 -15.83 3.65
N LEU A 105 23.41 -14.62 4.17
CA LEU A 105 24.16 -14.39 5.40
C LEU A 105 23.50 -15.09 6.61
N LEU A 106 22.18 -14.98 6.75
CA LEU A 106 21.44 -15.64 7.83
C LEU A 106 21.49 -17.17 7.72
N THR A 107 21.40 -17.72 6.51
CA THR A 107 21.58 -19.17 6.31
C THR A 107 23.01 -19.62 6.60
N ALA A 108 24.01 -18.79 6.29
CA ALA A 108 25.40 -19.06 6.65
C ALA A 108 25.60 -19.08 8.17
N TYR A 109 25.11 -18.07 8.91
CA TYR A 109 25.17 -18.06 10.37
C TYR A 109 24.43 -19.24 11.01
N GLN A 110 23.28 -19.61 10.46
CA GLN A 110 22.56 -20.80 10.92
C GLN A 110 23.40 -22.07 10.74
N SER A 111 24.11 -22.21 9.61
CA SER A 111 24.99 -23.35 9.37
C SER A 111 26.16 -23.39 10.36
N LEU A 112 26.79 -22.24 10.64
CA LEU A 112 27.86 -22.10 11.62
C LEU A 112 27.37 -22.41 13.04
N ALA A 113 26.17 -21.95 13.41
CA ALA A 113 25.56 -22.25 14.71
C ALA A 113 25.29 -23.75 14.89
N ARG A 114 24.84 -24.46 13.85
CA ARG A 114 24.67 -25.91 13.88
C ARG A 114 26.01 -26.64 14.04
N GLN A 115 27.06 -26.19 13.37
CA GLN A 115 28.40 -26.75 13.52
C GLN A 115 28.97 -26.50 14.92
N ALA A 116 28.78 -25.28 15.46
CA ALA A 116 29.19 -24.95 16.82
C ALA A 116 28.48 -25.83 17.86
N LEU A 117 27.17 -26.11 17.68
CA LEU A 117 26.42 -27.05 18.55
C LEU A 117 27.00 -28.46 18.52
N THR A 118 27.45 -28.95 17.36
CA THR A 118 28.07 -30.28 17.27
C THR A 118 29.45 -30.33 17.92
N GLN A 119 30.16 -29.20 18.02
CA GLN A 119 31.48 -29.12 18.64
C GLN A 119 31.40 -28.85 20.15
N SER A 120 30.37 -28.13 20.62
CA SER A 120 30.22 -27.81 22.04
C SER A 120 29.88 -29.04 22.90
N THR A 121 29.29 -30.08 22.31
CA THR A 121 29.07 -31.37 23.00
C THR A 121 30.37 -32.07 23.40
N GLU A 122 31.50 -31.70 22.81
CA GLU A 122 32.79 -32.33 23.05
C GLU A 122 33.69 -31.53 24.03
N THR A 123 33.36 -30.26 24.28
CA THR A 123 34.22 -29.35 25.08
C THR A 123 33.49 -28.85 26.33
N PRO A 124 33.72 -29.42 27.52
CA PRO A 124 33.12 -28.92 28.75
C PRO A 124 33.72 -27.56 29.12
N GLY A 125 32.90 -26.49 29.06
CA GLY A 125 33.32 -25.14 29.46
C GLY A 125 32.67 -23.95 28.73
N CYS A 126 31.67 -24.16 27.86
CA CYS A 126 30.97 -23.05 27.21
C CYS A 126 30.19 -22.18 28.21
N THR A 127 30.03 -20.89 27.86
CA THR A 127 29.23 -19.97 28.68
C THR A 127 27.75 -20.30 28.52
N PRO A 128 26.92 -20.15 29.58
CA PRO A 128 25.49 -20.49 29.53
C PRO A 128 24.72 -19.68 28.46
N LEU A 129 25.23 -18.50 28.08
CA LEU A 129 24.67 -17.68 27.00
C LEU A 129 24.83 -18.34 25.62
N LEU A 130 25.94 -19.04 25.37
CA LEU A 130 26.16 -19.77 24.11
C LEU A 130 25.24 -21.00 24.01
N ASP A 131 25.01 -21.69 25.12
CA ASP A 131 24.10 -22.83 25.17
C ASP A 131 22.64 -22.44 24.88
N GLU A 132 22.25 -21.19 25.16
CA GLU A 132 20.91 -20.66 24.86
C GLU A 132 20.80 -20.05 23.45
N LEU A 133 21.83 -19.31 22.99
CA LEU A 133 21.83 -18.68 21.67
C LEU A 133 21.98 -19.66 20.51
N ALA A 134 22.82 -20.68 20.68
CA ALA A 134 23.12 -21.63 19.62
C ALA A 134 21.88 -22.42 19.13
N PRO A 135 20.99 -22.95 19.97
CA PRO A 135 19.76 -23.59 19.50
C PRO A 135 18.78 -22.60 18.86
N MET A 136 18.71 -21.35 19.34
CA MET A 136 17.88 -20.31 18.72
C MET A 136 18.34 -19.98 17.31
N LEU A 137 19.65 -19.82 17.09
CA LEU A 137 20.23 -19.58 15.77
C LEU A 137 20.11 -20.83 14.88
N ALA A 138 20.31 -22.03 15.43
CA ALA A 138 20.22 -23.29 14.68
C ALA A 138 18.80 -23.63 14.19
N LYS A 139 17.76 -23.23 14.93
CA LYS A 139 16.34 -23.36 14.53
C LYS A 139 16.05 -22.64 13.22
N GLY A 140 16.76 -21.53 12.98
CA GLY A 140 16.76 -20.80 11.73
C GLY A 140 15.55 -19.93 11.46
N HIS A 141 15.69 -19.15 10.40
CA HIS A 141 14.65 -18.29 9.90
C HIS A 141 14.05 -18.91 8.63
N ALA A 142 12.87 -19.53 8.73
CA ALA A 142 12.21 -20.20 7.60
C ALA A 142 12.06 -19.31 6.36
N ILE A 143 11.95 -17.98 6.58
CA ILE A 143 11.93 -16.99 5.51
C ILE A 143 13.28 -16.91 4.77
N ALA A 144 14.41 -16.92 5.48
CA ALA A 144 15.73 -16.87 4.85
C ALA A 144 15.96 -18.10 3.96
N SER A 145 15.60 -19.30 4.44
CA SER A 145 15.69 -20.53 3.64
C SER A 145 14.81 -20.48 2.39
N ARG A 146 13.60 -19.92 2.48
CA ARG A 146 12.71 -19.75 1.33
C ARG A 146 13.24 -18.73 0.33
N VAL A 147 13.81 -17.61 0.79
CA VAL A 147 14.42 -16.60 -0.08
C VAL A 147 15.63 -17.19 -0.82
N CYS A 148 16.49 -17.94 -0.12
CA CYS A 148 17.63 -18.62 -0.75
C CYS A 148 17.17 -19.68 -1.78
N ALA A 149 16.15 -20.49 -1.46
CA ALA A 149 15.62 -21.50 -2.39
C ALA A 149 14.90 -20.90 -3.60
N ALA A 150 14.31 -19.71 -3.44
CA ALA A 150 13.59 -18.98 -4.48
C ALA A 150 14.52 -18.14 -5.37
N THR A 151 15.76 -17.91 -4.93
CA THR A 151 16.77 -17.20 -5.73
C THR A 151 17.54 -18.25 -6.52
N PRO A 152 17.34 -18.37 -7.85
CA PRO A 152 18.19 -19.23 -8.65
C PRO A 152 19.63 -18.75 -8.48
N GLU A 153 20.50 -19.66 -8.02
CA GLU A 153 21.96 -19.45 -8.10
C GLU A 153 22.26 -18.99 -9.54
N PRO A 154 22.97 -17.87 -9.73
CA PRO A 154 23.35 -17.43 -11.06
C PRO A 154 24.10 -18.58 -11.72
N ALA A 155 23.46 -19.22 -12.70
CA ALA A 155 24.00 -20.38 -13.37
C ALA A 155 25.35 -19.99 -13.98
N ASP A 156 26.44 -20.46 -13.36
CA ASP A 156 27.82 -20.29 -13.81
C ASP A 156 28.09 -18.89 -14.40
N GLU A 157 28.18 -17.88 -13.52
CA GLU A 157 28.99 -16.71 -13.85
C GLU A 157 30.40 -17.25 -14.10
N ALA A 158 30.79 -17.29 -15.37
CA ALA A 158 32.05 -17.86 -15.87
C ALA A 158 33.21 -17.59 -14.89
N PRO A 159 34.12 -18.57 -14.68
CA PRO A 159 35.16 -18.51 -13.67
C PRO A 159 35.80 -17.12 -13.68
N ARG A 160 35.57 -16.36 -12.61
CA ARG A 160 36.20 -15.05 -12.44
C ARG A 160 37.70 -15.28 -12.60
N PRO A 161 38.38 -14.56 -13.51
CA PRO A 161 39.81 -14.71 -13.69
C PRO A 161 40.48 -14.53 -12.33
N ASP A 162 41.36 -15.46 -11.97
CA ASP A 162 42.04 -15.51 -10.68
C ASP A 162 42.53 -14.11 -10.29
N PRO A 163 42.28 -13.66 -9.05
CA PRO A 163 42.86 -12.42 -8.57
C PRO A 163 44.37 -12.58 -8.63
N LEU A 164 45.00 -11.84 -9.55
CA LEU A 164 46.44 -11.66 -9.61
C LEU A 164 46.94 -11.40 -8.19
N VAL A 165 47.66 -12.38 -7.65
CA VAL A 165 48.39 -12.30 -6.39
C VAL A 165 49.25 -11.04 -6.45
N PRO A 166 48.98 -10.02 -5.61
CA PRO A 166 49.85 -8.86 -5.53
C PRO A 166 51.18 -9.34 -4.94
N ASP A 167 52.22 -9.20 -5.75
CA ASP A 167 53.59 -9.44 -5.37
C ASP A 167 53.93 -8.69 -4.07
N GLN A 168 54.64 -9.38 -3.18
CA GLN A 168 55.02 -8.87 -1.87
C GLN A 168 55.83 -7.58 -2.01
N GLN A 169 55.28 -6.45 -1.56
CA GLN A 169 56.03 -5.22 -1.37
C GLN A 169 56.47 -5.12 0.11
N PRO A 170 57.79 -5.02 0.40
CA PRO A 170 58.29 -5.00 1.76
C PRO A 170 58.02 -3.66 2.45
N ALA A 171 57.94 -3.75 3.77
CA ALA A 171 57.71 -2.67 4.72
C ALA A 171 58.51 -1.40 4.42
N SER A 172 57.82 -0.25 4.35
CA SER A 172 58.48 1.05 4.44
C SER A 172 57.57 2.07 5.15
N ALA A 173 58.08 2.47 6.31
CA ALA A 173 57.94 3.75 7.02
C ALA A 173 56.61 4.55 6.96
N ALA A 174 56.08 4.75 8.16
CA ALA A 174 55.04 5.73 8.49
C ALA A 174 55.39 7.17 8.02
N PRO A 175 54.37 7.95 7.66
CA PRO A 175 54.39 9.39 7.90
C PRO A 175 53.19 9.87 8.73
N GLU A 176 53.46 10.94 9.48
CA GLU A 176 52.63 11.64 10.46
C GLU A 176 51.31 12.21 9.90
N PRO A 177 50.31 12.47 10.77
CA PRO A 177 49.05 13.07 10.38
C PRO A 177 49.17 14.58 10.11
N PRO A 178 48.57 15.11 9.02
CA PRO A 178 48.50 16.55 8.82
C PRO A 178 47.47 17.20 9.75
N THR A 179 47.94 18.19 10.50
CA THR A 179 47.13 19.19 11.20
C THR A 179 46.36 20.02 10.17
N VAL A 180 45.03 19.91 10.15
CA VAL A 180 44.15 20.77 9.33
C VAL A 180 43.73 21.96 10.18
N GLY A 181 44.19 23.14 9.77
CA GLY A 181 43.87 24.43 10.37
C GLY A 181 42.42 24.85 10.10
N LEU A 182 41.75 25.29 11.16
CA LEU A 182 40.50 26.03 11.16
C LEU A 182 40.81 27.51 10.87
N SER A 183 40.27 28.09 9.79
CA SER A 183 40.09 29.56 9.65
C SER A 183 39.20 29.95 8.47
N ALA A 184 38.52 31.09 8.66
CA ALA A 184 37.68 31.90 7.76
C ALA A 184 36.26 31.36 7.54
N GLU A 185 35.20 31.86 8.20
CA GLU A 185 34.65 33.23 8.14
C GLU A 185 34.10 33.56 6.74
N GLU A 186 32.93 33.00 6.44
CA GLU A 186 32.17 33.28 5.22
C GLU A 186 31.02 34.24 5.55
N ALA A 187 31.09 35.42 4.94
CA ALA A 187 30.20 36.55 5.14
C ALA A 187 28.77 36.25 4.67
N ILE A 188 27.81 36.50 5.57
CA ILE A 188 26.38 36.45 5.29
C ILE A 188 26.00 37.69 4.47
N ALA A 189 25.72 37.49 3.17
CA ALA A 189 25.08 38.49 2.34
C ALA A 189 23.55 38.51 2.61
N PRO A 190 22.90 39.70 2.68
CA PRO A 190 21.46 39.79 2.87
C PRO A 190 20.70 39.40 1.59
N ASN A 191 19.74 38.48 1.74
CA ASN A 191 18.81 38.08 0.68
C ASN A 191 18.01 39.27 0.15
N PRO A 192 17.82 39.42 -1.18
CA PRO A 192 16.96 40.44 -1.76
C PRO A 192 15.47 40.19 -1.46
N PRO A 193 14.66 41.26 -1.33
CA PRO A 193 13.24 41.14 -1.02
C PRO A 193 12.48 40.43 -2.16
N MET A 194 11.72 39.41 -1.76
CA MET A 194 10.85 38.62 -2.62
C MET A 194 9.73 39.51 -3.21
N PRO A 195 9.43 39.45 -4.53
CA PRO A 195 8.32 40.18 -5.11
C PRO A 195 6.98 39.67 -4.57
N PRO A 196 5.95 40.53 -4.47
CA PRO A 196 4.65 40.17 -3.92
C PRO A 196 4.00 39.07 -4.77
N ALA A 197 3.60 37.99 -4.10
CA ALA A 197 2.90 36.87 -4.71
C ALA A 197 1.60 37.35 -5.38
N PRO A 198 1.30 36.91 -6.63
CA PRO A 198 0.03 37.18 -7.26
C PRO A 198 -1.09 36.60 -6.40
N ALA A 199 -2.12 37.41 -6.18
CA ALA A 199 -3.29 37.05 -5.39
C ALA A 199 -3.89 35.71 -5.88
N PRO A 200 -4.17 34.76 -4.98
CA PRO A 200 -4.82 33.52 -5.36
C PRO A 200 -6.19 33.85 -5.93
N ALA A 201 -6.42 33.45 -7.18
CA ALA A 201 -7.75 33.41 -7.75
C ALA A 201 -8.60 32.49 -6.87
N SER A 202 -9.65 33.04 -6.28
CA SER A 202 -10.63 32.30 -5.49
C SER A 202 -11.31 31.28 -6.39
N GLU A 203 -10.77 30.06 -6.45
CA GLU A 203 -11.49 28.89 -6.92
C GLU A 203 -12.53 28.55 -5.86
N ASP A 204 -13.68 29.24 -5.93
CA ASP A 204 -14.93 28.80 -5.32
C ASP A 204 -15.29 27.46 -5.97
N SER A 205 -14.64 26.39 -5.52
CA SER A 205 -15.00 25.02 -5.84
C SER A 205 -16.44 24.86 -5.39
N PRO A 206 -17.40 24.66 -6.31
CA PRO A 206 -18.79 24.53 -5.93
C PRO A 206 -18.87 23.38 -4.95
N SER A 207 -19.27 23.71 -3.72
CA SER A 207 -19.63 22.79 -2.65
C SER A 207 -20.17 21.50 -3.28
N THR A 208 -19.52 20.37 -2.99
CA THR A 208 -19.92 19.01 -3.40
C THR A 208 -21.23 18.64 -2.69
N ALA A 209 -22.27 19.41 -2.97
CA ALA A 209 -23.60 19.26 -2.47
C ALA A 209 -24.16 17.99 -3.11
N ARG A 210 -24.04 16.87 -2.37
CA ARG A 210 -24.67 15.55 -2.59
C ARG A 210 -25.47 15.47 -3.88
N ARG A 211 -24.80 15.24 -5.01
CA ARG A 211 -25.43 15.25 -6.33
C ARG A 211 -26.15 13.92 -6.50
N THR A 212 -27.40 13.92 -6.94
CA THR A 212 -28.07 12.65 -7.27
C THR A 212 -27.61 12.17 -8.65
N PHE A 213 -27.80 10.88 -8.96
CA PHE A 213 -27.52 10.36 -10.32
C PHE A 213 -28.23 11.17 -11.41
N ARG A 214 -29.45 11.63 -11.14
CA ARG A 214 -30.20 12.50 -12.06
C ARG A 214 -29.50 13.84 -12.27
N ASP A 215 -28.99 14.44 -11.19
CA ASP A 215 -28.30 15.73 -11.25
C ASP A 215 -26.97 15.60 -12.00
N ILE A 216 -26.25 14.49 -11.79
CA ILE A 216 -25.05 14.17 -12.56
C ILE A 216 -25.39 14.08 -14.06
N VAL A 217 -26.42 13.30 -14.42
CA VAL A 217 -26.78 13.10 -15.82
C VAL A 217 -27.26 14.41 -16.48
N GLN A 218 -27.97 15.28 -15.76
CA GLN A 218 -28.60 16.46 -16.33
C GLN A 218 -27.77 17.74 -16.22
N HIS A 219 -26.96 17.88 -15.17
CA HIS A 219 -26.35 19.14 -14.76
C HIS A 219 -24.83 19.09 -14.62
N HIS A 220 -24.17 17.96 -14.91
CA HIS A 220 -22.72 17.88 -14.79
C HIS A 220 -22.02 18.76 -15.85
N PRO A 221 -21.15 19.70 -15.45
CA PRO A 221 -20.43 20.55 -16.38
C PRO A 221 -19.37 19.74 -17.13
N ARG A 222 -19.33 19.86 -18.45
CA ARG A 222 -18.33 19.18 -19.29
C ARG A 222 -17.26 20.17 -19.75
N ALA A 223 -16.07 19.65 -20.05
CA ALA A 223 -14.96 20.44 -20.59
C ALA A 223 -15.28 21.16 -21.91
N ASN A 224 -16.30 20.71 -22.65
CA ASN A 224 -16.77 21.35 -23.89
C ASN A 224 -17.81 22.47 -23.66
N GLY A 225 -18.04 22.88 -22.41
CA GLY A 225 -19.02 23.89 -22.04
C GLY A 225 -20.48 23.43 -22.10
N LYS A 226 -20.75 22.17 -22.47
CA LYS A 226 -22.09 21.59 -22.40
C LYS A 226 -22.38 21.09 -21.00
N VAL A 227 -23.66 21.01 -20.68
CA VAL A 227 -24.16 20.54 -19.40
C VAL A 227 -24.88 19.21 -19.59
N GLY A 228 -24.53 18.22 -18.76
CA GLY A 228 -25.13 16.88 -18.76
C GLY A 228 -24.65 15.95 -19.87
N PHE A 229 -25.20 14.73 -19.86
CA PHE A 229 -24.87 13.65 -20.78
C PHE A 229 -26.12 13.17 -21.52
N THR A 230 -25.96 12.85 -22.80
CA THR A 230 -27.04 12.22 -23.56
C THR A 230 -27.17 10.74 -23.16
N VAL A 231 -28.39 10.19 -23.27
CA VAL A 231 -28.66 8.76 -23.02
C VAL A 231 -27.75 7.86 -23.85
N ARG A 232 -27.51 8.22 -25.11
CA ARG A 232 -26.64 7.48 -26.03
C ARG A 232 -25.18 7.48 -25.61
N GLU A 233 -24.66 8.63 -25.15
CA GLU A 233 -23.29 8.72 -24.61
C GLU A 233 -23.12 7.82 -23.38
N LEU A 234 -24.07 7.88 -22.43
CA LEU A 234 -24.02 7.06 -21.21
C LEU A 234 -24.10 5.56 -21.51
N CYS A 235 -25.04 5.14 -22.38
CA CYS A 235 -25.15 3.74 -22.78
C CYS A 235 -23.88 3.24 -23.46
N ARG A 236 -23.27 4.06 -24.33
CA ARG A 236 -22.02 3.71 -25.03
C ARG A 236 -20.84 3.62 -24.07
N ALA A 237 -20.69 4.57 -23.15
CA ALA A 237 -19.58 4.61 -22.21
C ALA A 237 -19.65 3.45 -21.21
N MET A 238 -20.83 3.24 -20.60
CA MET A 238 -21.01 2.22 -19.56
C MET A 238 -21.31 0.82 -20.12
N ARG A 239 -21.49 0.69 -21.44
CA ARG A 239 -21.87 -0.56 -22.12
C ARG A 239 -23.14 -1.21 -21.55
N ILE A 240 -24.16 -0.39 -21.24
CA ILE A 240 -25.46 -0.87 -20.77
C ILE A 240 -26.58 -0.48 -21.74
N SER A 241 -27.70 -1.20 -21.66
CA SER A 241 -28.90 -0.86 -22.44
C SER A 241 -29.59 0.38 -21.90
N ALA A 242 -30.39 1.05 -22.74
CA ALA A 242 -31.22 2.19 -22.32
C ALA A 242 -32.22 1.79 -21.22
N ALA A 243 -32.76 0.57 -21.27
CA ALA A 243 -33.65 0.04 -20.23
C ALA A 243 -32.92 -0.09 -18.88
N SER A 244 -31.69 -0.61 -18.89
CA SER A 244 -30.84 -0.70 -17.69
C SER A 244 -30.49 0.69 -17.14
N LEU A 245 -30.25 1.67 -18.02
CA LEU A 245 -30.00 3.06 -17.59
C LEU A 245 -31.24 3.67 -16.93
N GLN A 246 -32.43 3.39 -17.46
CA GLN A 246 -33.69 3.84 -16.88
C GLN A 246 -33.97 3.19 -15.51
N GLU A 247 -33.64 1.90 -15.36
CA GLU A 247 -33.68 1.22 -14.06
C GLU A 247 -32.66 1.82 -13.08
N ALA A 248 -31.44 2.12 -13.54
CA ALA A 248 -30.42 2.80 -12.73
C ALA A 248 -30.87 4.20 -12.28
N HIS A 249 -31.63 4.92 -13.10
CA HIS A 249 -32.25 6.18 -12.70
C HIS A 249 -33.28 6.03 -11.57
N ALA A 250 -33.97 4.89 -11.53
CA ALA A 250 -34.87 4.50 -10.45
C ALA A 250 -34.13 3.95 -9.21
N ASN A 251 -33.01 3.27 -9.40
CA ASN A 251 -32.17 2.70 -8.34
C ASN A 251 -30.69 2.72 -8.74
N PRO A 252 -29.92 3.75 -8.36
CA PRO A 252 -28.52 3.88 -8.78
C PRO A 252 -27.63 2.74 -8.25
N GLY A 253 -28.02 2.09 -7.14
CA GLY A 253 -27.32 0.92 -6.60
C GLY A 253 -27.41 -0.35 -7.46
N ARG A 254 -28.19 -0.35 -8.55
CA ARG A 254 -28.23 -1.45 -9.53
C ARG A 254 -27.10 -1.37 -10.57
N LEU A 255 -26.37 -0.26 -10.63
CA LEU A 255 -25.23 -0.12 -11.53
C LEU A 255 -24.09 -1.03 -11.09
N SER A 256 -23.53 -1.79 -12.04
CA SER A 256 -22.30 -2.55 -11.80
C SER A 256 -21.12 -1.60 -11.56
N LEU A 257 -20.14 -2.05 -10.78
CA LEU A 257 -18.93 -1.25 -10.49
C LEU A 257 -18.19 -0.82 -11.77
N THR A 258 -18.19 -1.68 -12.79
CA THR A 258 -17.65 -1.40 -14.13
C THR A 258 -18.35 -0.22 -14.81
N ALA A 259 -19.68 -0.13 -14.68
CA ALA A 259 -20.46 0.97 -15.24
C ALA A 259 -20.21 2.28 -14.46
N VAL A 260 -20.07 2.20 -13.13
CA VAL A 260 -19.71 3.35 -12.29
C VAL A 260 -18.31 3.86 -12.60
N SER A 261 -17.35 2.96 -12.83
CA SER A 261 -16.00 3.34 -13.27
C SER A 261 -16.00 4.02 -14.63
N ALA A 262 -16.72 3.48 -15.62
CA ALA A 262 -16.86 4.13 -16.91
C ALA A 262 -17.52 5.52 -16.83
N LEU A 263 -18.52 5.68 -15.94
CA LEU A 263 -19.14 6.97 -15.65
C LEU A 263 -18.14 7.95 -15.03
N ALA A 264 -17.33 7.52 -14.07
CA ALA A 264 -16.30 8.35 -13.45
C ALA A 264 -15.25 8.81 -14.45
N THR A 265 -14.81 7.93 -15.35
CA THR A 265 -13.92 8.30 -16.46
C THR A 265 -14.57 9.33 -17.39
N LEU A 266 -15.86 9.18 -17.70
CA LEU A 266 -16.60 10.11 -18.55
C LEU A 266 -16.73 11.51 -17.90
N MET A 267 -16.85 11.56 -16.58
CA MET A 267 -16.91 12.79 -15.78
C MET A 267 -15.54 13.40 -15.47
N GLN A 268 -14.46 12.66 -15.71
CA GLN A 268 -13.10 13.01 -15.26
C GLN A 268 -13.04 13.24 -13.73
N GLU A 269 -13.86 12.51 -12.98
CA GLU A 269 -13.90 12.55 -11.51
C GLU A 269 -13.35 11.23 -10.94
N SER A 270 -12.97 11.25 -9.65
CA SER A 270 -12.54 10.03 -8.97
C SER A 270 -13.70 9.04 -8.82
N LEU A 271 -13.41 7.74 -8.95
CA LEU A 271 -14.41 6.68 -8.78
C LEU A 271 -15.14 6.79 -7.44
N LEU A 272 -14.40 7.12 -6.37
CA LEU A 272 -14.95 7.25 -5.02
C LEU A 272 -15.91 8.44 -4.90
N SER A 273 -15.62 9.57 -5.58
CA SER A 273 -16.52 10.74 -5.62
C SER A 273 -17.86 10.37 -6.23
N VAL A 274 -17.83 9.77 -7.42
CA VAL A 274 -19.04 9.36 -8.15
C VAL A 274 -19.83 8.31 -7.35
N LEU A 275 -19.14 7.34 -6.74
CA LEU A 275 -19.78 6.31 -5.94
C LEU A 275 -20.45 6.89 -4.68
N ALA A 276 -19.82 7.88 -4.03
CA ALA A 276 -20.40 8.58 -2.89
C ALA A 276 -21.69 9.34 -3.28
N ASP A 277 -21.68 10.05 -4.41
CA ASP A 277 -22.86 10.76 -4.94
C ASP A 277 -24.02 9.78 -5.27
N LEU A 278 -23.72 8.65 -5.92
CA LEU A 278 -24.71 7.60 -6.20
C LEU A 278 -25.34 7.03 -4.93
N MET A 279 -24.54 6.79 -3.90
CA MET A 279 -24.98 6.23 -2.62
C MET A 279 -25.80 7.25 -1.81
N ALA A 280 -25.42 8.52 -1.83
CA ALA A 280 -26.17 9.59 -1.18
C ALA A 280 -27.60 9.71 -1.76
N GLY A 281 -27.74 9.55 -3.08
CA GLY A 281 -29.04 9.54 -3.76
C GLY A 281 -29.93 8.34 -3.39
N ALA A 282 -29.35 7.16 -3.16
CA ALA A 282 -30.11 5.94 -2.85
C ALA A 282 -30.79 6.00 -1.47
N GLY A 283 -30.12 6.59 -0.47
CA GLY A 283 -30.63 6.66 0.90
C GLY A 283 -31.87 7.54 1.08
N THR A 284 -32.02 8.60 0.30
CA THR A 284 -33.11 9.58 0.46
C THR A 284 -34.48 9.05 0.02
N ARG A 285 -34.53 8.12 -0.96
CA ARG A 285 -35.79 7.56 -1.48
C ARG A 285 -36.51 6.66 -0.48
N LYS A 286 -35.76 5.89 0.33
CA LYS A 286 -36.34 4.97 1.33
C LYS A 286 -37.12 5.73 2.41
N LYS A 287 -36.67 6.92 2.79
CA LYS A 287 -37.33 7.77 3.80
C LYS A 287 -38.68 8.35 3.33
N ARG A 288 -38.82 8.65 2.03
CA ARG A 288 -40.07 9.18 1.46
C ARG A 288 -41.19 8.14 1.40
N ARG A 289 -40.85 6.88 1.06
CA ARG A 289 -41.86 5.80 0.94
C ARG A 289 -42.50 5.42 2.27
N ASN A 290 -41.78 5.58 3.39
CA ASN A 290 -42.33 5.30 4.72
C ASN A 290 -43.29 6.39 5.24
N ARG A 291 -43.21 7.62 4.75
CA ARG A 291 -44.12 8.71 5.16
C ARG A 291 -45.50 8.64 4.51
N GLY A 292 -45.63 7.98 3.36
CA GLY A 292 -46.90 7.89 2.63
C GLY A 292 -47.81 6.72 3.01
N ARG A 293 -47.44 5.91 4.01
CA ARG A 293 -48.18 4.68 4.39
C ARG A 293 -48.82 4.75 5.78
N VAL A 294 -48.84 5.94 6.38
CA VAL A 294 -49.41 6.20 7.72
C VAL A 294 -50.63 7.13 7.61
N GLN A 295 -51.40 7.01 6.53
CA GLN A 295 -52.70 7.66 6.38
C GLN A 295 -53.75 6.62 6.04
#